data_AF-A0A7C1BU28-F1
#
_entry.id   AF-A0A7C1BU28-F1
#
_cell.length_a   1.000
_cell.length_b   1.000
_cell.length_c   1.000
_cell.angle_alpha   90.00
_cell.angle_beta   90.00
_cell.angle_gamma   90.00
#
_symmetry.space_group_name_H-M   'P 1'
#
loop_
_entity.id
_entity.type
_entity.pdbx_description
1 polymer ?
#
loop_
_entity_poly.entity_id
_entity_poly.type
_entity_poly.pdbx_seq_one_letter_code
_entity_poly.pdbx_strand_id
1 'polypeptide(L)'
;MNKEVLILGAGPAGMAAAFELYRAGKSFIVVEKNEAVGGLARTLQYGEFRTDIGPHRFFSQNQYLYDFIEDLLGEHWIKVDRLTRFYINGKFFLYPVELKNALLNVGPYKAFRILFDYLSERVKKIFVKRNPVSFEEQVVSDFGRALAELNMLNYTEKVWGLPCSEISPDWSKQRIKGLSLKEVIKKAVIKSKGGPKTLVDQFYYPDLGTGLIYEKIKERILSELGGVLRLNSYPVKIIHDDTKITEVVVNIEGNNQVIKPKHVISSIPITEFVNLLEPKAPNEVLEAAKNLKFRSHVSLFIT
;
A
#
# COMPACT_ATOMS: atom_id res chain seq x y z
N MET A 1 28.71 -3.35 -20.69
CA MET A 1 27.98 -4.63 -20.80
C MET A 1 26.62 -4.34 -21.43
N ASN A 2 26.30 -4.87 -22.61
CA ASN A 2 24.96 -4.78 -23.18
C ASN A 2 24.05 -5.77 -22.45
N LYS A 3 23.24 -5.29 -21.51
CA LYS A 3 22.17 -6.08 -20.87
C LYS A 3 20.83 -5.60 -21.41
N GLU A 4 19.88 -6.50 -21.60
CA GLU A 4 18.63 -6.15 -22.28
C GLU A 4 17.78 -5.19 -21.44
N VAL A 5 17.76 -5.37 -20.13
CA VAL A 5 16.90 -4.57 -19.24
C VAL A 5 17.69 -4.05 -18.02
N LEU A 6 17.53 -2.76 -17.71
CA LEU A 6 17.95 -2.17 -16.43
C LEU A 6 16.73 -1.90 -15.56
N ILE A 7 16.74 -2.42 -14.33
CA ILE A 7 15.68 -2.23 -13.34
C ILE A 7 16.21 -1.29 -12.26
N LEU A 8 15.49 -0.19 -12.02
CA LEU A 8 15.79 0.79 -10.98
C LEU A 8 14.91 0.52 -9.76
N GLY A 9 15.52 0.03 -8.68
CA GLY A 9 14.88 -0.36 -7.42
C GLY A 9 14.62 -1.87 -7.31
N ALA A 10 14.90 -2.45 -6.16
CA ALA A 10 14.66 -3.84 -5.80
C ALA A 10 13.54 -3.97 -4.75
N GLY A 11 12.52 -3.10 -4.83
CA GLY A 11 11.25 -3.27 -4.11
C GLY A 11 10.35 -4.33 -4.76
N PRO A 12 9.08 -4.45 -4.32
CA PRO A 12 8.17 -5.47 -4.84
C PRO A 12 7.99 -5.45 -6.36
N ALA A 13 7.85 -4.26 -6.94
CA ALA A 13 7.69 -4.10 -8.39
C ALA A 13 8.97 -4.49 -9.16
N GLY A 14 10.13 -4.01 -8.71
CA GLY A 14 11.41 -4.31 -9.35
C GLY A 14 11.80 -5.79 -9.25
N MET A 15 11.60 -6.40 -8.09
CA MET A 15 11.88 -7.82 -7.89
C MET A 15 10.92 -8.73 -8.65
N ALA A 16 9.64 -8.35 -8.76
CA ALA A 16 8.69 -9.06 -9.62
C ALA A 16 9.10 -8.98 -11.10
N ALA A 17 9.48 -7.79 -11.58
CA ALA A 17 9.98 -7.63 -12.95
C ALA A 17 11.25 -8.45 -13.21
N ALA A 18 12.20 -8.44 -12.26
CA ALA A 18 13.41 -9.24 -12.33
C ALA A 18 13.10 -10.74 -12.41
N PHE A 19 12.14 -11.21 -11.60
CA PHE A 19 11.73 -12.61 -11.59
C PHE A 19 11.09 -13.05 -12.91
N GLU A 20 10.20 -12.25 -13.49
CA GLU A 20 9.57 -12.57 -14.77
C GLU A 20 10.58 -12.53 -15.94
N LEU A 21 11.55 -11.60 -15.91
CA LEU A 21 12.65 -11.58 -16.89
C LEU A 21 13.55 -12.82 -16.76
N TYR A 22 13.83 -13.22 -15.53
CA TYR A 22 14.56 -14.45 -15.23
C TYR A 22 13.83 -15.68 -15.80
N ARG A 23 12.52 -15.82 -15.53
CA ARG A 23 11.70 -16.91 -16.10
C ARG A 23 11.66 -16.91 -17.63
N ALA A 24 11.75 -15.74 -18.24
CA ALA A 24 11.81 -15.58 -19.69
C ALA A 24 13.22 -15.78 -20.29
N GLY A 25 14.23 -16.12 -19.47
CA GLY A 25 15.61 -16.28 -19.90
C GLY A 25 16.26 -14.98 -20.39
N LYS A 26 15.77 -13.82 -19.95
CA LYS A 26 16.23 -12.50 -20.36
C LYS A 26 17.33 -11.99 -19.43
N SER A 27 18.30 -11.27 -19.99
CA SER A 27 19.39 -10.69 -19.22
C SER A 27 19.01 -9.33 -18.65
N PHE A 28 19.25 -9.12 -17.36
CA PHE A 28 18.92 -7.86 -16.70
C PHE A 28 19.94 -7.47 -15.63
N ILE A 29 19.91 -6.19 -15.25
CA ILE A 29 20.60 -5.64 -14.07
C ILE A 29 19.54 -5.00 -13.19
N VAL A 30 19.53 -5.31 -11.90
CA VAL A 30 18.78 -4.58 -10.88
C VAL A 30 19.75 -3.73 -10.08
N VAL A 31 19.45 -2.45 -9.89
CA VAL A 31 20.20 -1.56 -9.01
C VAL A 31 19.30 -1.12 -7.85
N GLU A 32 19.79 -1.20 -6.63
CA GLU A 32 19.06 -0.85 -5.42
C GLU A 32 19.94 -0.03 -4.50
N LYS A 33 19.41 1.11 -4.03
CA LYS A 33 20.15 2.06 -3.20
C LYS A 33 20.44 1.50 -1.81
N ASN A 34 19.55 0.68 -1.28
CA ASN A 34 19.69 0.07 0.03
C ASN A 34 20.64 -1.14 0.00
N GLU A 35 21.06 -1.57 1.19
CA GLU A 35 21.88 -2.78 1.40
C GLU A 35 21.10 -4.10 1.27
N ALA A 36 19.77 -4.03 1.11
CA ALA A 36 18.90 -5.19 1.04
C ALA A 36 17.73 -4.96 0.04
N VAL A 37 17.15 -6.07 -0.44
CA VAL A 37 15.97 -6.03 -1.32
C VAL A 37 14.67 -5.88 -0.51
N GLY A 38 13.55 -5.72 -1.22
CA GLY A 38 12.21 -5.64 -0.64
C GLY A 38 11.67 -4.22 -0.49
N GLY A 39 12.52 -3.19 -0.56
CA GLY A 39 12.08 -1.79 -0.51
C GLY A 39 11.25 -1.50 0.74
N LEU A 40 10.02 -0.99 0.57
CA LEU A 40 9.08 -0.76 1.68
C LEU A 40 8.50 -2.04 2.30
N ALA A 41 8.64 -3.19 1.63
CA ALA A 41 8.19 -4.49 2.11
C ALA A 41 9.36 -5.35 2.63
N ARG A 42 10.48 -4.72 3.00
CA ARG A 42 11.61 -5.40 3.64
C ARG A 42 11.34 -5.62 5.13
N THR A 43 12.02 -6.62 5.68
CA THR A 43 12.05 -6.89 7.12
C THR A 43 13.38 -6.41 7.69
N LEU A 44 13.32 -5.65 8.78
CA LEU A 44 14.45 -5.18 9.55
C LEU A 44 14.73 -6.14 10.71
N GLN A 45 16.00 -6.39 11.00
CA GLN A 45 16.45 -7.19 12.14
C GLN A 45 17.06 -6.27 13.20
N TYR A 46 16.60 -6.39 14.45
CA TYR A 46 17.11 -5.67 15.62
C TYR A 46 17.41 -6.66 16.74
N GLY A 47 18.67 -7.07 16.87
CA GLY A 47 19.04 -8.17 17.78
C GLY A 47 18.32 -9.45 17.38
N GLU A 48 17.53 -10.02 18.29
CA GLU A 48 16.70 -11.21 18.04
C GLU A 48 15.34 -10.88 17.40
N PHE A 49 14.93 -9.60 17.39
CA PHE A 49 13.62 -9.18 16.91
C PHE A 49 13.62 -8.87 15.42
N ARG A 50 12.48 -9.14 14.77
CA ARG A 50 12.21 -8.81 13.36
C ARG A 50 11.02 -7.87 13.27
N THR A 51 11.08 -6.93 12.34
CA THR A 51 9.95 -6.06 12.06
C THR A 51 9.93 -5.56 10.62
N ASP A 52 8.75 -5.53 10.03
CA ASP A 52 8.53 -4.92 8.72
C ASP A 52 8.42 -3.40 8.82
N ILE A 53 8.56 -2.71 7.68
CA ILE A 53 8.32 -1.27 7.56
C ILE A 53 6.81 -1.01 7.47
N GLY A 54 6.14 -1.17 8.61
CA GLY A 54 4.69 -1.03 8.73
C GLY A 54 3.92 -2.34 8.53
N PRO A 55 2.58 -2.28 8.67
CA PRO A 55 1.74 -3.48 8.68
C PRO A 55 1.57 -4.05 7.28
N HIS A 56 2.12 -5.24 7.04
CA HIS A 56 1.91 -5.98 5.81
C HIS A 56 1.03 -7.19 6.05
N ARG A 57 0.02 -7.36 5.19
CA ARG A 57 -0.87 -8.53 5.17
C ARG A 57 -1.03 -8.92 3.72
N PHE A 58 -0.73 -10.17 3.38
CA PHE A 58 -0.91 -10.60 2.01
C PHE A 58 -2.35 -11.04 1.78
N PHE A 59 -2.98 -10.37 0.82
CA PHE A 59 -4.30 -10.72 0.32
C PHE A 59 -4.43 -10.31 -1.15
N SER A 60 -4.92 -11.23 -1.97
CA SER A 60 -5.17 -10.99 -3.39
C SER A 60 -6.43 -11.72 -3.85
N GLN A 61 -7.02 -11.26 -4.96
CA GLN A 61 -8.02 -12.04 -5.70
C GLN A 61 -7.39 -12.90 -6.80
N ASN A 62 -6.09 -12.73 -7.04
CA ASN A 62 -5.36 -13.45 -8.07
C ASN A 62 -4.69 -14.70 -7.48
N GLN A 63 -5.21 -15.88 -7.83
CA GLN A 63 -4.72 -17.17 -7.34
C GLN A 63 -3.25 -17.42 -7.71
N TYR A 64 -2.82 -16.98 -8.91
CA TYR A 64 -1.43 -17.11 -9.36
C TYR A 64 -0.43 -16.54 -8.34
N LEU A 65 -0.78 -15.44 -7.66
CA LEU A 65 0.12 -14.84 -6.66
C LEU A 65 0.24 -15.68 -5.39
N TYR A 66 -0.80 -16.42 -5.01
CA TYR A 66 -0.73 -17.35 -3.88
C TYR A 66 0.15 -18.53 -4.24
N ASP A 67 -0.13 -19.16 -5.39
CA ASP A 67 0.63 -20.33 -5.86
C ASP A 67 2.12 -19.97 -6.03
N PHE A 68 2.41 -18.78 -6.55
CA PHE A 68 3.76 -18.27 -6.69
C PHE A 68 4.49 -18.09 -5.35
N ILE A 69 3.84 -17.47 -4.36
CA ILE A 69 4.49 -17.25 -3.05
C ILE A 69 4.60 -18.56 -2.27
N GLU A 70 3.62 -19.45 -2.38
CA GLU A 70 3.67 -20.78 -1.79
C GLU A 70 4.81 -21.61 -2.39
N ASP A 71 5.02 -21.57 -3.72
CA ASP A 71 6.19 -22.18 -4.36
C ASP A 71 7.51 -21.57 -3.87
N LEU A 72 7.55 -20.26 -3.61
CA LEU A 72 8.74 -19.57 -3.10
C LEU A 72 9.07 -19.93 -1.64
N LEU A 73 8.06 -20.01 -0.78
CA LEU A 73 8.22 -20.01 0.67
C LEU A 73 7.90 -21.35 1.34
N GLY A 74 7.08 -22.20 0.72
CA GLY A 74 6.62 -23.45 1.29
C GLY A 74 6.01 -23.28 2.68
N GLU A 75 6.55 -24.00 3.66
CA GLU A 75 6.08 -23.99 5.05
C GLU A 75 6.21 -22.62 5.76
N HIS A 76 7.08 -21.73 5.27
CA HIS A 76 7.22 -20.38 5.80
C HIS A 76 6.04 -19.47 5.47
N TRP A 77 5.12 -19.90 4.59
CA TRP A 77 3.92 -19.16 4.21
C TRP A 77 2.72 -19.46 5.10
N ILE A 78 2.68 -18.82 6.27
CA ILE A 78 1.70 -19.14 7.30
C ILE A 78 0.39 -18.37 7.14
N LYS A 79 -0.71 -19.03 7.53
CA LYS A 79 -2.04 -18.44 7.56
C LYS A 79 -2.32 -17.85 8.94
N VAL A 80 -2.81 -16.62 8.98
CA VAL A 80 -3.03 -15.85 10.21
C VAL A 80 -4.49 -15.42 10.33
N ASP A 81 -5.11 -15.72 11.47
CA ASP A 81 -6.45 -15.24 11.81
C ASP A 81 -6.42 -13.76 12.16
N ARG A 82 -7.24 -12.96 11.46
CA ARG A 82 -7.23 -11.52 11.63
C ARG A 82 -8.06 -11.09 12.83
N LEU A 83 -7.41 -10.59 13.87
CA LEU A 83 -8.04 -9.84 14.95
C LEU A 83 -7.87 -8.33 14.76
N THR A 84 -8.94 -7.61 14.43
CA THR A 84 -8.93 -6.14 14.31
C THR A 84 -9.91 -5.50 15.29
N ARG A 85 -9.49 -4.43 15.97
CA ARG A 85 -10.32 -3.64 16.88
C ARG A 85 -9.94 -2.16 16.78
N PHE A 86 -10.89 -1.27 17.03
CA PHE A 86 -10.62 0.17 17.19
C PHE A 86 -10.59 0.51 18.67
N TYR A 87 -9.56 1.24 19.11
CA TYR A 87 -9.48 1.75 20.47
C TYR A 87 -9.85 3.23 20.50
N ILE A 88 -11.03 3.54 21.04
CA ILE A 88 -11.62 4.88 21.03
C ILE A 88 -12.15 5.18 22.43
N ASN A 89 -11.71 6.29 23.03
CA ASN A 89 -12.14 6.75 24.36
C ASN A 89 -12.09 5.66 25.44
N GLY A 90 -10.97 4.92 25.51
CA GLY A 90 -10.78 3.89 26.54
C GLY A 90 -11.49 2.56 26.27
N LYS A 91 -12.17 2.39 25.12
CA LYS A 91 -12.96 1.20 24.82
C LYS A 91 -12.58 0.57 23.47
N PHE A 92 -12.64 -0.75 23.41
CA PHE A 92 -12.44 -1.51 22.18
C PHE A 92 -13.76 -1.73 21.43
N PHE A 93 -13.81 -1.23 20.20
CA PHE A 93 -14.84 -1.51 19.21
C PHE A 93 -14.37 -2.66 18.31
N LEU A 94 -15.20 -3.69 18.17
CA LEU A 94 -14.85 -4.87 17.37
C LEU A 94 -14.93 -4.59 15.87
N TYR A 95 -14.07 -5.26 15.09
CA TYR A 95 -14.12 -5.28 13.64
C TYR A 95 -14.15 -6.74 13.13
N PRO A 96 -15.15 -7.16 12.33
CA PRO A 96 -16.29 -6.38 11.86
C PRO A 96 -17.19 -5.83 12.99
N VAL A 97 -17.90 -4.74 12.72
CA VAL A 97 -18.66 -4.01 13.75
C VAL A 97 -19.79 -4.85 14.33
N GLU A 98 -19.75 -5.06 15.64
CA GLU A 98 -20.83 -5.68 16.41
C GLU A 98 -21.71 -4.62 17.07
N LEU A 99 -23.01 -4.61 16.73
CA LEU A 99 -23.91 -3.55 17.16
C LEU A 99 -24.07 -3.47 18.69
N LYS A 100 -24.14 -4.63 19.38
CA LYS A 100 -24.25 -4.66 20.85
C LYS A 100 -23.02 -4.03 21.51
N ASN A 101 -21.81 -4.43 21.11
CA ASN A 101 -20.56 -3.86 21.59
C ASN A 101 -20.49 -2.35 21.28
N ALA A 102 -20.80 -1.95 20.05
CA ALA A 102 -20.78 -0.55 19.65
C ALA A 102 -21.76 0.30 20.47
N LEU A 103 -23.02 -0.12 20.63
CA LEU A 103 -24.04 0.61 21.38
C LEU A 103 -23.70 0.73 22.87
N LEU A 104 -23.22 -0.35 23.49
CA LEU A 104 -22.75 -0.33 24.88
C LEU A 104 -21.56 0.63 25.06
N ASN A 105 -20.65 0.67 24.10
CA ASN A 105 -19.47 1.50 24.18
C ASN A 105 -19.79 3.00 23.98
N VAL A 106 -20.64 3.36 23.01
CA VAL A 106 -20.99 4.77 22.75
C VAL A 106 -21.99 5.33 23.77
N GLY A 107 -22.85 4.49 24.34
CA GLY A 107 -23.92 4.90 25.26
C GLY A 107 -25.15 5.48 24.54
N PRO A 108 -26.29 5.59 25.26
CA PRO A 108 -27.60 5.87 24.67
C PRO A 108 -27.66 7.23 23.97
N TYR A 109 -27.09 8.28 24.59
CA TYR A 109 -27.10 9.64 24.02
C TYR A 109 -26.37 9.72 22.67
N LYS A 110 -25.14 9.20 22.58
CA LYS A 110 -24.37 9.19 21.33
C LYS A 110 -25.00 8.26 20.30
N ALA A 111 -25.56 7.12 20.72
CA ALA A 111 -26.28 6.23 19.82
C ALA A 111 -27.47 6.93 19.16
N PHE A 112 -28.27 7.68 19.94
CA PHE A 112 -29.38 8.48 19.42
C PHE A 112 -28.88 9.54 18.42
N ARG A 113 -27.82 10.28 18.76
CA ARG A 113 -27.22 11.28 17.86
C ARG A 113 -26.75 10.66 16.54
N ILE A 114 -26.07 9.52 16.60
CA ILE A 114 -25.62 8.77 15.41
C ILE A 114 -26.80 8.39 14.52
N LEU A 115 -27.87 7.85 15.11
CA LEU A 115 -29.06 7.46 14.37
C LEU A 115 -29.76 8.67 13.75
N PHE A 116 -29.94 9.75 14.52
CA PHE A 116 -30.57 10.97 14.07
C PHE A 116 -29.83 11.61 12.88
N ASP A 117 -28.50 11.79 13.00
CA ASP A 117 -27.66 12.35 11.93
C ASP A 117 -27.73 11.49 10.66
N TYR A 118 -27.66 10.17 10.81
CA TYR A 118 -27.77 9.26 9.68
C TYR A 118 -29.12 9.41 8.98
N LEU A 119 -30.23 9.43 9.72
CA LEU A 119 -31.57 9.60 9.14
C LEU A 119 -31.73 10.96 8.47
N SER A 120 -31.19 12.03 9.07
CA SER A 120 -31.15 13.37 8.48
C SER A 120 -30.46 13.38 7.11
N GLU A 121 -29.30 12.73 6.99
CA GLU A 121 -28.58 12.63 5.70
C GLU A 121 -29.32 11.74 4.69
N ARG A 122 -30.05 10.71 5.13
CA ARG A 122 -30.90 9.90 4.24
C ARG A 122 -32.09 10.69 3.69
N VAL A 123 -32.73 11.53 4.51
CA VAL A 123 -33.80 12.43 4.06
C VAL A 123 -33.25 13.48 3.10
N LYS A 124 -32.13 14.13 3.43
CA LYS A 124 -31.48 15.13 2.56
C LYS A 124 -31.15 14.58 1.18
N LYS A 125 -30.67 13.32 1.09
CA LYS A 125 -30.37 12.66 -0.19
C LYS A 125 -31.57 12.49 -1.12
N ILE A 126 -32.80 12.49 -0.60
CA ILE A 126 -34.02 12.40 -1.41
C ILE A 126 -34.27 13.73 -2.16
N PHE A 127 -34.01 14.85 -1.49
CA PHE A 127 -34.31 16.20 -2.01
C PHE A 127 -33.12 16.87 -2.70
N VAL A 128 -31.90 16.51 -2.32
CA VAL A 128 -30.66 17.16 -2.80
C VAL A 128 -29.70 16.11 -3.32
N LYS A 129 -29.45 16.14 -4.63
CA LYS A 129 -28.39 15.33 -5.25
C LYS A 129 -27.03 15.98 -4.97
N ARG A 130 -26.25 15.40 -4.06
CA ARG A 130 -24.88 15.84 -3.78
C ARG A 130 -23.88 15.03 -4.60
N ASN A 131 -22.88 15.71 -5.13
CA ASN A 131 -21.68 15.11 -5.69
C ASN A 131 -20.52 15.47 -4.74
N PRO A 132 -20.14 14.58 -3.81
CA PRO A 132 -19.10 14.88 -2.83
C PRO A 132 -17.77 15.21 -3.51
N VAL A 133 -17.17 16.34 -3.13
CA VAL A 133 -15.86 16.78 -3.65
C VAL A 133 -14.71 16.41 -2.73
N SER A 134 -15.01 15.91 -1.52
CA SER A 134 -14.03 15.48 -0.52
C SER A 134 -14.43 14.16 0.15
N PHE A 135 -13.45 13.53 0.80
CA PHE A 135 -13.67 12.34 1.62
C PHE A 135 -14.65 12.63 2.75
N GLU A 136 -14.53 13.79 3.42
CA GLU A 136 -15.44 14.19 4.50
C GLU A 136 -16.90 14.22 4.02
N GLU A 137 -17.17 14.94 2.93
CA GLU A 137 -18.52 15.04 2.39
C GLU A 137 -19.10 13.67 2.04
N GLN A 138 -18.27 12.80 1.48
CA GLN A 138 -18.70 11.45 1.09
C GLN A 138 -19.08 10.60 2.31
N VAL A 139 -18.23 10.57 3.35
CA VAL A 139 -18.53 9.76 4.54
C VAL A 139 -19.66 10.34 5.39
N VAL A 140 -19.78 11.67 5.50
CA VAL A 140 -20.91 12.31 6.19
C VAL A 140 -22.22 11.99 5.46
N SER A 141 -22.22 12.11 4.14
CA SER A 141 -23.36 11.78 3.28
C SER A 141 -23.79 10.31 3.43
N ASP A 142 -22.84 9.39 3.61
CA ASP A 142 -23.13 7.95 3.70
C ASP A 142 -23.49 7.47 5.11
N PHE A 143 -22.89 8.04 6.15
CA PHE A 143 -22.95 7.50 7.51
C PHE A 143 -23.50 8.48 8.55
N GLY A 144 -23.69 9.75 8.20
CA GLY A 144 -24.01 10.82 9.15
C GLY A 144 -22.76 11.35 9.85
N ARG A 145 -22.79 12.63 10.23
CA ARG A 145 -21.64 13.34 10.81
C ARG A 145 -21.17 12.72 12.12
N ALA A 146 -22.09 12.42 13.06
CA ALA A 146 -21.71 11.85 14.35
C ALA A 146 -20.96 10.50 14.26
N LEU A 147 -21.29 9.62 13.31
CA LEU A 147 -20.58 8.35 13.12
C LEU A 147 -19.27 8.56 12.35
N ALA A 148 -19.28 9.45 11.36
CA ALA A 148 -18.07 9.81 10.63
C ALA A 148 -17.00 10.38 11.57
N GLU A 149 -17.36 11.30 12.47
CA GLU A 149 -16.48 11.86 13.49
C GLU A 149 -16.02 10.84 14.53
N LEU A 150 -16.86 9.86 14.89
CA LEU A 150 -16.49 8.86 15.90
C LEU A 150 -15.22 8.09 15.52
N ASN A 151 -15.04 7.76 14.25
CA ASN A 151 -13.89 6.96 13.80
C ASN A 151 -13.40 7.34 12.39
N MET A 152 -14.27 7.51 11.41
CA MET A 152 -13.88 7.56 9.99
C MET A 152 -13.04 8.79 9.64
N LEU A 153 -13.45 9.97 10.09
CA LEU A 153 -12.72 11.24 9.88
C LEU A 153 -11.44 11.26 10.71
N ASN A 154 -11.57 11.05 12.03
CA ASN A 154 -10.44 11.06 12.95
C ASN A 154 -9.35 10.06 12.58
N TYR A 155 -9.71 8.83 12.21
CA TYR A 155 -8.74 7.82 11.78
C TYR A 155 -8.05 8.22 10.48
N THR A 156 -8.83 8.67 9.49
CA THR A 156 -8.30 9.01 8.16
C THR A 156 -7.36 10.21 8.24
N GLU A 157 -7.72 11.26 8.97
CA GLU A 157 -6.87 12.41 9.22
C GLU A 157 -5.59 12.03 9.99
N LYS A 158 -5.67 11.15 10.99
CA LYS A 158 -4.47 10.64 11.67
C LYS A 158 -3.55 9.86 10.75
N VAL A 159 -4.09 9.07 9.81
CA VAL A 159 -3.32 8.28 8.84
C VAL A 159 -2.68 9.16 7.77
N TRP A 160 -3.38 10.18 7.29
CA TRP A 160 -2.91 11.03 6.19
C TRP A 160 -2.21 12.31 6.62
N GLY A 161 -2.46 12.78 7.85
CA GLY A 161 -1.98 14.07 8.33
C GLY A 161 -2.59 15.26 7.60
N LEU A 162 -3.75 15.07 6.97
CA LEU A 162 -4.47 16.07 6.18
C LEU A 162 -5.92 16.14 6.63
N PRO A 163 -6.53 17.34 6.65
CA PRO A 163 -7.96 17.48 6.85
C PRO A 163 -8.73 16.62 5.85
N CYS A 164 -9.77 15.93 6.33
CA CYS A 164 -10.59 15.06 5.47
C CYS A 164 -11.34 15.81 4.36
N SER A 165 -11.47 17.13 4.48
CA SER A 165 -12.00 18.03 3.45
C SER A 165 -11.04 18.23 2.26
N GLU A 166 -9.74 17.96 2.44
CA GLU A 166 -8.71 18.07 1.39
C GLU A 166 -8.38 16.71 0.72
N ILE A 167 -8.95 15.61 1.22
CA ILE A 167 -8.71 14.27 0.69
C ILE A 167 -9.75 13.98 -0.39
N SER A 168 -9.32 13.46 -1.54
CA SER A 168 -10.22 13.08 -2.64
C SER A 168 -11.29 12.05 -2.18
N PRO A 169 -12.55 12.18 -2.66
CA PRO A 169 -13.62 11.25 -2.34
C PRO A 169 -13.32 9.82 -2.81
N ASP A 170 -12.42 9.62 -3.78
CA ASP A 170 -12.07 8.28 -4.27
C ASP A 170 -11.39 7.40 -3.21
N TRP A 171 -10.73 8.01 -2.21
CA TRP A 171 -10.19 7.29 -1.07
C TRP A 171 -11.27 6.49 -0.33
N SER A 172 -12.46 7.08 -0.17
CA SER A 172 -13.59 6.39 0.48
C SER A 172 -14.05 5.17 -0.32
N LYS A 173 -14.10 5.28 -1.65
CA LYS A 173 -14.53 4.20 -2.55
C LYS A 173 -13.58 3.01 -2.51
N GLN A 174 -12.31 3.23 -2.19
CA GLN A 174 -11.31 2.16 -2.08
C GLN A 174 -11.31 1.50 -0.70
N ARG A 175 -11.46 2.27 0.39
CA ARG A 175 -11.27 1.77 1.76
C ARG A 175 -12.54 1.49 2.55
N ILE A 176 -13.65 2.14 2.20
CA ILE A 176 -14.95 2.03 2.91
C ILE A 176 -15.94 1.18 2.08
N LYS A 177 -15.54 0.73 0.89
CA LYS A 177 -16.33 -0.14 0.02
C LYS A 177 -16.88 -1.34 0.78
N GLY A 178 -18.20 -1.47 0.82
CA GLY A 178 -18.89 -2.58 1.49
C GLY A 178 -19.34 -2.31 2.93
N LEU A 179 -18.92 -1.20 3.55
CA LEU A 179 -19.51 -0.75 4.81
C LEU A 179 -20.86 -0.09 4.51
N SER A 180 -21.95 -0.65 5.05
CA SER A 180 -23.29 -0.09 4.91
C SER A 180 -23.98 -0.15 6.26
N LEU A 181 -24.29 1.02 6.83
CA LEU A 181 -25.00 1.09 8.10
C LEU A 181 -26.39 0.44 8.00
N LYS A 182 -27.05 0.58 6.84
CA LYS A 182 -28.31 -0.10 6.53
C LYS A 182 -28.19 -1.62 6.63
N GLU A 183 -27.12 -2.20 6.09
CA GLU A 183 -26.90 -3.65 6.14
C GLU A 183 -26.57 -4.12 7.56
N VAL A 184 -25.78 -3.35 8.32
CA VAL A 184 -25.49 -3.65 9.73
C VAL A 184 -26.77 -3.68 10.56
N ILE A 185 -27.65 -2.67 10.40
CA ILE A 185 -28.94 -2.61 11.10
C ILE A 185 -29.85 -3.76 10.67
N LYS A 186 -29.99 -4.00 9.35
CA LYS A 186 -30.82 -5.09 8.81
C LYS A 186 -30.41 -6.45 9.39
N LYS A 187 -29.10 -6.71 9.50
CA LYS A 187 -28.55 -7.94 10.08
C LYS A 187 -28.69 -8.04 11.59
N ALA A 188 -28.72 -6.92 12.30
CA ALA A 188 -28.99 -6.94 13.74
C ALA A 188 -30.44 -7.32 14.05
N VAL A 189 -31.38 -6.94 13.17
CA VAL A 189 -32.81 -7.23 13.31
C VAL A 189 -33.16 -8.63 12.79
N ILE A 190 -32.61 -9.03 11.66
CA ILE A 190 -32.80 -10.35 11.06
C ILE A 190 -31.61 -11.20 11.47
N LYS A 191 -31.78 -12.15 12.41
CA LYS A 191 -30.75 -13.15 12.79
C LYS A 191 -30.36 -14.04 11.59
N SER A 192 -29.66 -13.48 10.60
CA SER A 192 -29.12 -14.21 9.47
C SER A 192 -27.71 -14.67 9.77
N LYS A 193 -27.41 -15.93 9.45
CA LYS A 193 -26.04 -16.47 9.49
C LYS A 193 -25.22 -15.75 8.42
N GLY A 194 -24.17 -15.03 8.84
CA GLY A 194 -23.19 -14.39 7.95
C GLY A 194 -22.87 -12.94 8.36
N GLY A 195 -21.65 -12.74 8.88
CA GLY A 195 -21.14 -11.43 9.33
C GLY A 195 -21.07 -10.37 8.21
N PRO A 196 -20.78 -9.09 8.53
CA PRO A 196 -20.46 -8.09 7.51
C PRO A 196 -19.32 -8.61 6.63
N LYS A 197 -19.42 -8.45 5.30
CA LYS A 197 -18.29 -8.76 4.42
C LYS A 197 -17.11 -7.90 4.86
N THR A 198 -16.14 -8.52 5.52
CA THR A 198 -14.85 -7.88 5.68
C THR A 198 -14.04 -8.18 4.44
N LEU A 199 -13.06 -7.33 4.15
CA LEU A 199 -12.20 -7.58 3.00
C LEU A 199 -11.43 -8.92 3.15
N VAL A 200 -11.10 -9.35 4.39
CA VAL A 200 -10.21 -10.51 4.66
C VAL A 200 -10.33 -11.01 6.12
N ASP A 201 -10.93 -12.16 6.42
CA ASP A 201 -10.94 -12.70 7.80
C ASP A 201 -9.64 -13.47 8.16
N GLN A 202 -8.93 -13.97 7.15
CA GLN A 202 -7.64 -14.65 7.28
C GLN A 202 -6.70 -14.16 6.18
N PHE A 203 -5.45 -13.88 6.52
CA PHE A 203 -4.43 -13.47 5.55
C PHE A 203 -3.20 -14.36 5.67
N TYR A 204 -2.31 -14.30 4.68
CA TYR A 204 -1.04 -15.00 4.73
C TYR A 204 0.10 -14.04 5.07
N TYR A 205 1.13 -14.57 5.74
CA TYR A 205 2.29 -13.82 6.18
C TYR A 205 3.52 -14.75 6.21
N PRO A 206 4.72 -14.31 5.82
CA PRO A 206 5.92 -15.11 6.01
C PRO A 206 6.35 -15.09 7.48
N ASP A 207 6.65 -16.24 8.06
CA ASP A 207 7.05 -16.36 9.48
C ASP A 207 8.28 -15.50 9.87
N LEU A 208 9.19 -15.23 8.94
CA LEU A 208 10.37 -14.36 9.14
C LEU A 208 10.19 -12.92 8.65
N GLY A 209 8.96 -12.52 8.32
CA GLY A 209 8.60 -11.19 7.85
C GLY A 209 8.52 -11.06 6.33
N THR A 210 7.85 -10.01 5.85
CA THR A 210 7.56 -9.85 4.40
C THR A 210 8.77 -9.74 3.50
N GLY A 211 9.91 -9.32 4.05
CA GLY A 211 11.18 -9.29 3.34
C GLY A 211 11.59 -10.66 2.79
N LEU A 212 11.18 -11.75 3.45
CA LEU A 212 11.54 -13.12 3.05
C LEU A 212 11.15 -13.43 1.60
N ILE A 213 10.01 -12.93 1.12
CA ILE A 213 9.54 -13.12 -0.27
C ILE A 213 10.60 -12.63 -1.25
N TYR A 214 11.13 -11.44 -1.02
CA TYR A 214 12.06 -10.79 -1.93
C TYR A 214 13.47 -11.35 -1.80
N GLU A 215 13.86 -11.78 -0.61
CA GLU A 215 15.10 -12.53 -0.38
C GLU A 215 15.08 -13.88 -1.14
N LYS A 216 13.96 -14.61 -1.13
CA LYS A 216 13.82 -15.84 -1.93
C LYS A 216 13.81 -15.60 -3.43
N ILE A 217 13.19 -14.53 -3.90
CA ILE A 217 13.31 -14.12 -5.30
C ILE A 217 14.78 -13.82 -5.64
N LYS A 218 15.48 -13.07 -4.80
CA LYS A 218 16.92 -12.76 -4.96
C LYS A 218 17.76 -14.04 -5.07
N GLU A 219 17.55 -15.00 -4.17
CA GLU A 219 18.24 -16.30 -4.20
C GLU A 219 18.04 -17.00 -5.56
N ARG A 220 16.79 -17.09 -6.04
CA ARG A 220 16.47 -17.75 -7.32
C ARG A 220 17.14 -17.06 -8.51
N ILE A 221 16.99 -15.74 -8.64
CA ILE A 221 17.53 -15.01 -9.81
C ILE A 221 19.07 -14.96 -9.87
N LEU A 222 19.74 -15.19 -8.74
CA LEU A 222 21.21 -15.22 -8.66
C LEU A 222 21.78 -16.64 -8.78
N SER A 223 21.00 -17.68 -8.45
CA SER A 223 21.43 -19.08 -8.54
C SER A 223 21.64 -19.55 -9.98
N GLU A 224 20.96 -18.93 -10.93
CA GLU A 224 21.04 -19.22 -12.36
C GLU A 224 21.48 -17.95 -13.11
N LEU A 225 22.35 -18.08 -14.12
CA LEU A 225 23.14 -17.02 -14.78
C LEU A 225 22.34 -15.88 -15.50
N GLY A 226 21.07 -15.63 -15.16
CA GLY A 226 20.18 -14.68 -15.85
C GLY A 226 20.32 -13.21 -15.42
N GLY A 227 20.53 -12.92 -14.13
CA GLY A 227 20.45 -11.56 -13.58
C GLY A 227 21.71 -11.08 -12.85
N VAL A 228 21.91 -9.76 -12.79
CA VAL A 228 22.89 -9.12 -11.90
C VAL A 228 22.14 -8.20 -10.94
N LEU A 229 22.30 -8.40 -9.63
CA LEU A 229 21.80 -7.47 -8.61
C LEU A 229 22.96 -6.66 -8.03
N ARG A 230 22.81 -5.34 -8.00
CA ARG A 230 23.75 -4.39 -7.39
C ARG A 230 23.05 -3.61 -6.28
N LEU A 231 23.36 -3.98 -5.04
CA LEU A 231 22.95 -3.26 -3.83
C LEU A 231 23.85 -2.03 -3.64
N ASN A 232 23.47 -1.12 -2.74
CA ASN A 232 24.18 0.15 -2.52
C ASN A 232 24.48 0.92 -3.82
N SER A 233 23.58 0.81 -4.80
CA SER A 233 23.76 1.34 -6.14
C SER A 233 22.51 2.08 -6.61
N TYR A 234 22.67 3.27 -7.17
CA TYR A 234 21.53 4.13 -7.50
C TYR A 234 21.78 4.93 -8.79
N PRO A 235 20.71 5.24 -9.57
CA PRO A 235 20.84 6.08 -10.75
C PRO A 235 21.20 7.51 -10.35
N VAL A 236 22.12 8.11 -11.10
CA VAL A 236 22.57 9.50 -10.95
C VAL A 236 22.05 10.37 -12.10
N LYS A 237 21.94 9.80 -13.31
CA LYS A 237 21.41 10.46 -14.50
C LYS A 237 20.76 9.44 -15.43
N ILE A 238 19.71 9.84 -16.13
CA ILE A 238 18.97 9.05 -17.12
C ILE A 238 18.93 9.83 -18.42
N ILE A 239 19.68 9.38 -19.41
CA ILE A 239 19.86 10.08 -20.68
C ILE A 239 18.86 9.55 -21.72
N HIS A 240 18.19 10.44 -22.44
CA HIS A 240 17.23 10.08 -23.49
C HIS A 240 17.38 10.93 -24.76
N ASP A 241 16.80 10.43 -25.86
CA ASP A 241 16.70 11.12 -27.17
C ASP A 241 15.26 11.56 -27.51
N ASP A 242 14.45 11.74 -26.47
CA ASP A 242 12.99 12.02 -26.49
C ASP A 242 12.10 10.85 -26.93
N THR A 243 12.67 9.82 -27.56
CA THR A 243 11.94 8.61 -27.96
C THR A 243 12.20 7.43 -27.03
N LYS A 244 13.41 7.34 -26.46
CA LYS A 244 13.82 6.28 -25.55
C LYS A 244 14.93 6.74 -24.60
N ILE A 245 15.09 5.98 -23.52
CA ILE A 245 16.28 6.08 -22.67
C ILE A 245 17.44 5.39 -23.38
N THR A 246 18.52 6.12 -23.61
CA THR A 246 19.72 5.65 -24.32
C THR A 246 20.79 5.18 -23.35
N GLU A 247 20.96 5.89 -22.23
CA GLU A 247 21.98 5.60 -21.23
C GLU A 247 21.47 5.90 -19.82
N VAL A 248 21.99 5.18 -18.83
CA VAL A 248 21.76 5.47 -17.42
C VAL A 248 23.11 5.49 -16.72
N VAL A 249 23.45 6.61 -16.08
CA VAL A 249 24.62 6.72 -15.23
C VAL A 249 24.23 6.23 -13.85
N VAL A 250 24.87 5.17 -13.37
CA VAL A 250 24.61 4.54 -12.08
C VAL A 250 25.83 4.69 -11.19
N ASN A 251 25.64 5.12 -9.95
CA ASN A 251 26.67 5.01 -8.93
C ASN A 251 26.70 3.56 -8.41
N ILE A 252 27.84 2.91 -8.53
CA ILE A 252 28.10 1.56 -8.03
C ILE A 252 29.35 1.64 -7.17
N GLU A 253 29.19 1.40 -5.86
CA GLU A 253 30.31 1.43 -4.89
C GLU A 253 31.11 2.76 -4.95
N GLY A 254 30.40 3.88 -5.09
CA GLY A 254 31.01 5.21 -5.16
C GLY A 254 31.50 5.63 -6.55
N ASN A 255 31.53 4.72 -7.53
CA ASN A 255 31.99 5.01 -8.89
C ASN A 255 30.80 5.13 -9.87
N ASN A 256 30.81 6.16 -10.70
CA ASN A 256 29.80 6.34 -11.73
C ASN A 256 30.13 5.46 -12.95
N GLN A 257 29.19 4.58 -13.32
CA GLN A 257 29.29 3.72 -14.49
C GLN A 257 28.14 4.00 -15.45
N VAL A 258 28.43 4.01 -16.75
CA VAL A 258 27.43 4.17 -17.79
C VAL A 258 26.89 2.81 -18.21
N ILE A 259 25.58 2.63 -18.10
CA ILE A 259 24.87 1.46 -18.60
C ILE A 259 24.05 1.90 -19.82
N LYS A 260 24.11 1.14 -20.92
CA LYS A 260 23.31 1.38 -22.14
C LYS A 260 22.27 0.28 -22.30
N PRO A 261 21.11 0.36 -21.60
CA PRO A 261 20.09 -0.68 -21.65
C PRO A 261 19.24 -0.59 -22.93
N LYS A 262 18.64 -1.70 -23.37
CA LYS A 262 17.58 -1.64 -24.41
C LYS A 262 16.25 -1.16 -23.82
N HIS A 263 15.97 -1.56 -22.58
CA HIS A 263 14.76 -1.17 -21.84
C HIS A 263 15.09 -0.80 -20.40
N VAL A 264 14.34 0.14 -19.84
CA VAL A 264 14.42 0.51 -18.41
C VAL A 264 13.08 0.27 -17.74
N ILE A 265 13.09 -0.42 -16.60
CA ILE A 265 11.93 -0.56 -15.72
C ILE A 265 12.24 0.23 -14.45
N SER A 266 11.47 1.27 -14.20
CA SER A 266 11.68 2.15 -13.05
C SER A 266 10.65 1.88 -11.96
N SER A 267 11.13 1.61 -10.75
CA SER A 267 10.30 1.52 -9.53
C SER A 267 10.72 2.52 -8.44
N ILE A 268 11.61 3.46 -8.79
CA ILE A 268 11.98 4.58 -7.91
C ILE A 268 10.86 5.63 -7.89
N PRO A 269 10.83 6.54 -6.90
CA PRO A 269 9.82 7.60 -6.85
C PRO A 269 9.81 8.41 -8.15
N ILE A 270 8.62 8.63 -8.72
CA ILE A 270 8.48 9.37 -9.98
C ILE A 270 9.02 10.80 -9.87
N THR A 271 8.93 11.41 -8.68
CA THR A 271 9.50 12.72 -8.37
C THR A 271 11.03 12.74 -8.47
N GLU A 272 11.70 11.64 -8.12
CA GLU A 272 13.14 11.50 -8.30
C GLU A 272 13.47 11.17 -9.75
N PHE A 273 12.75 10.22 -10.35
CA PHE A 273 12.97 9.80 -11.73
C PHE A 273 12.95 10.97 -12.73
N VAL A 274 11.93 11.83 -12.66
CA VAL A 274 11.80 12.99 -13.56
C VAL A 274 12.97 13.96 -13.40
N ASN A 275 13.49 14.14 -12.18
CA ASN A 275 14.63 15.01 -11.91
C ASN A 275 15.97 14.44 -12.38
N LEU A 276 16.04 13.13 -12.65
CA LEU A 276 17.25 12.47 -13.16
C LEU A 276 17.35 12.53 -14.70
N LEU A 277 16.31 12.96 -15.41
CA LEU A 277 16.26 12.97 -16.88
C LEU A 277 17.19 14.04 -17.49
N GLU A 278 17.95 13.64 -18.50
CA GLU A 278 18.76 14.51 -19.37
C GLU A 278 18.51 14.16 -20.86
N PRO A 279 18.05 15.08 -21.72
CA PRO A 279 17.61 16.45 -21.43
C PRO A 279 16.52 16.54 -20.36
N LYS A 280 16.32 17.72 -19.76
CA LYS A 280 15.31 17.88 -18.71
C LYS A 280 13.92 17.63 -19.26
N ALA A 281 13.06 17.02 -18.43
CA ALA A 281 11.64 16.90 -18.73
C ALA A 281 10.99 18.29 -18.96
N PRO A 282 9.90 18.38 -19.74
CA PRO A 282 9.16 19.62 -19.92
C PRO A 282 8.72 20.27 -18.60
N ASN A 283 8.68 21.60 -18.55
CA ASN A 283 8.34 22.34 -17.32
C ASN A 283 7.00 21.92 -16.71
N GLU A 284 6.00 21.62 -17.53
CA GLU A 284 4.69 21.15 -17.07
C GLU A 284 4.79 19.82 -16.29
N VAL A 285 5.68 18.92 -16.73
CA VAL A 285 5.93 17.63 -16.06
C VAL A 285 6.68 17.84 -14.75
N LEU A 286 7.67 18.74 -14.74
CA LEU A 286 8.43 19.09 -13.53
C LEU A 286 7.52 19.71 -12.46
N GLU A 287 6.65 20.64 -12.84
CA GLU A 287 5.68 21.25 -11.93
C GLU A 287 4.62 20.23 -11.46
N ALA A 288 4.14 19.35 -12.34
CA ALA A 288 3.24 18.27 -11.95
C ALA A 288 3.88 17.33 -10.92
N ALA A 289 5.14 16.93 -11.14
CA ALA A 289 5.89 16.09 -10.19
C ALA A 289 6.10 16.79 -8.84
N LYS A 290 6.44 18.08 -8.85
CA LYS A 290 6.63 18.89 -7.63
C LYS A 290 5.35 19.04 -6.80
N ASN A 291 4.18 19.03 -7.45
CA ASN A 291 2.88 19.14 -6.79
C ASN A 291 2.38 17.82 -6.19
N LEU A 292 3.07 16.70 -6.40
CA LEU A 292 2.73 15.43 -5.77
C LEU A 292 2.98 15.50 -4.25
N LYS A 293 1.92 15.29 -3.48
CA LYS A 293 1.98 15.24 -2.01
C LYS A 293 2.19 13.80 -1.54
N PHE A 294 3.09 13.61 -0.59
CA PHE A 294 3.30 12.36 0.12
C PHE A 294 3.59 12.65 1.60
N ARG A 295 3.52 11.61 2.43
CA ARG A 295 3.77 11.71 3.87
C ARG A 295 4.88 10.75 4.27
N SER A 296 5.78 11.24 5.12
CA SER A 296 6.76 10.38 5.78
C SER A 296 6.10 9.50 6.83
N HIS A 297 6.43 8.21 6.81
CA HIS A 297 6.01 7.25 7.81
C HIS A 297 7.13 7.07 8.85
N VAL A 298 6.81 7.22 10.13
CA VAL A 298 7.72 6.96 11.24
C VAL A 298 7.22 5.71 11.96
N SER A 299 8.08 4.70 12.03
CA SER A 299 7.81 3.48 12.80
C SER A 299 8.55 3.54 14.13
N LEU A 300 7.84 3.27 15.22
CA LEU A 300 8.42 3.10 16.56
C LEU A 300 8.30 1.64 16.93
N PHE A 301 9.44 1.01 17.19
CA PHE A 301 9.52 -0.36 17.68
C PHE A 301 9.85 -0.33 19.17
N ILE A 302 9.02 -1.01 19.97
CA ILE A 302 9.20 -1.13 21.42
C ILE A 302 9.58 -2.58 21.66
N THR A 303 10.83 -2.80 22.05
CA THR A 303 11.41 -4.11 22.40
C THR A 303 11.38 -4.31 23.91
#